data_AF-A0A970FAW5-F1
#
_entry.id   AF-A0A970FAW5-F1
#
_cell.length_a   1.000
_cell.length_b   1.000
_cell.length_c   1.000
_cell.angle_alpha   90.00
_cell.angle_beta   90.00
_cell.angle_gamma   90.00
#
_symmetry.space_group_name_H-M   'P 1'
#
loop_
_entity.id
_entity.type
_entity.pdbx_description
1 polymer ?
#
loop_
_entity_poly.entity_id
_entity_poly.type
_entity_poly.pdbx_seq_one_letter_code
_entity_poly.pdbx_strand_id
1 'polypeptide(L)'
;MNESVFEEQVNDTEDKLLRNTPELLKILLRDRTTNKNIIWATSTYERYGKGYGAKDPIKLQSIMDENANFVKPRTGKRTYQQKERTKGRAEVFTPTWIVALQNQVIEQEFQELRLEEYIAKTWLELTCGEAPYMVNRYDAVTGEGVPIKERVGFVDRKLQRINAEVVDEKTWLKMVDKAYQASYGYEFQGDSLLIARENLLYTFIDYYQEKFGKRPELKLQKNIATIISHNVFQMDGLQKTVPYTEVDFELNVVEQLDLFGESSQEEQLTLATPGIPVKIKNWQTKKVWEFQMLGGTGMKFDVVIGNPPYQEEAKGDSSKDMPVYHKFIDESYKIGGKVLLITPARYLSNAGATPKNWNEKMLNDEHLKITYFEQDSSKIFPGTDIKGGLAVTYHDEEKKFGAIEVFTPFLELHSILRKVMSANNFQSFSDIVTNRGAYRYSDSIYIEYPEDMKKVSDRRLASNAFRKLPDLFHDEIPNDEHEYIQIYGRYN
;
A
#
# COMPACT_ATOMS: atom_id res chain seq x y z
N MET A 1 -6.25 5.76 -41.62
CA MET A 1 -7.10 4.71 -41.02
C MET A 1 -6.94 4.87 -39.52
N ASN A 2 -8.01 5.25 -38.83
CA ASN A 2 -7.96 5.81 -37.48
C ASN A 2 -7.61 4.75 -36.42
N GLU A 3 -6.58 5.02 -35.62
CA GLU A 3 -6.18 4.25 -34.43
C GLU A 3 -7.32 4.19 -33.38
N SER A 4 -8.19 5.19 -33.34
CA SER A 4 -9.33 5.26 -32.40
C SER A 4 -10.39 4.16 -32.60
N VAL A 5 -10.48 3.55 -33.79
CA VAL A 5 -11.46 2.48 -34.07
C VAL A 5 -10.94 1.11 -33.60
N PHE A 6 -9.61 0.96 -33.48
CA PHE A 6 -9.00 -0.27 -32.95
C PHE A 6 -9.09 -0.31 -31.41
N GLU A 7 -8.94 0.81 -30.71
CA GLU A 7 -9.03 0.88 -29.24
C GLU A 7 -10.45 0.61 -28.72
N GLU A 8 -11.49 1.11 -29.40
CA GLU A 8 -12.88 0.87 -29.02
C GLU A 8 -13.32 -0.58 -29.27
N GLN A 9 -12.78 -1.25 -30.30
CA GLN A 9 -13.10 -2.65 -30.59
C GLN A 9 -12.44 -3.65 -29.63
N VAL A 10 -11.22 -3.36 -29.12
CA VAL A 10 -10.49 -4.28 -28.21
C VAL A 10 -11.14 -4.31 -26.82
N ASN A 11 -11.53 -3.15 -26.27
CA ASN A 11 -12.21 -3.09 -24.97
C ASN A 11 -13.61 -3.74 -24.99
N ASP A 12 -14.37 -3.60 -26.08
CA ASP A 12 -15.75 -4.12 -26.16
C ASP A 12 -15.81 -5.62 -26.55
N THR A 13 -14.73 -6.21 -27.09
CA THR A 13 -14.67 -7.66 -27.40
C THR A 13 -14.06 -8.50 -26.27
N GLU A 14 -13.15 -7.95 -25.48
CA GLU A 14 -12.57 -8.64 -24.32
C GLU A 14 -13.57 -8.77 -23.18
N ASP A 15 -14.23 -7.67 -22.79
CA ASP A 15 -15.24 -7.69 -21.70
C ASP A 15 -16.41 -8.64 -22.02
N LYS A 16 -16.70 -8.87 -23.31
CA LYS A 16 -17.69 -9.86 -23.77
C LYS A 16 -17.18 -11.31 -23.68
N LEU A 17 -15.87 -11.57 -23.74
CA LEU A 17 -15.34 -12.94 -23.84
C LEU A 17 -15.53 -13.77 -22.55
N LEU A 18 -15.08 -13.25 -21.39
CA LEU A 18 -15.25 -13.97 -20.12
C LEU A 18 -16.71 -13.95 -19.66
N ARG A 19 -17.43 -12.85 -19.92
CA ARG A 19 -18.88 -12.75 -19.66
C ARG A 19 -19.69 -13.77 -20.48
N ASN A 20 -19.19 -14.17 -21.65
CA ASN A 20 -19.77 -15.23 -22.47
C ASN A 20 -19.23 -16.64 -22.16
N THR A 21 -18.34 -16.80 -21.17
CA THR A 21 -17.78 -18.11 -20.78
C THR A 21 -18.02 -18.39 -19.28
N PRO A 22 -19.24 -18.81 -18.89
CA PRO A 22 -19.62 -18.99 -17.49
C PRO A 22 -18.73 -19.95 -16.69
N GLU A 23 -18.10 -20.91 -17.37
CA GLU A 23 -17.22 -21.89 -16.73
C GLU A 23 -15.92 -21.26 -16.20
N LEU A 24 -15.37 -20.27 -16.91
CA LEU A 24 -14.17 -19.55 -16.46
C LEU A 24 -14.52 -18.62 -15.31
N LEU A 25 -15.62 -17.87 -15.41
CA LEU A 25 -16.09 -16.99 -14.34
C LEU A 25 -16.37 -17.75 -13.04
N LYS A 26 -16.95 -18.96 -13.11
CA LYS A 26 -17.12 -19.80 -11.91
C LYS A 26 -15.79 -20.12 -11.20
N ILE A 27 -14.72 -20.31 -11.96
CA ILE A 27 -13.37 -20.56 -11.40
C ILE A 27 -12.81 -19.26 -10.82
N LEU A 28 -12.90 -18.15 -11.55
CA LEU A 28 -12.37 -16.85 -11.13
C LEU A 28 -13.15 -16.23 -9.96
N LEU A 29 -14.42 -16.58 -9.75
CA LEU A 29 -15.19 -16.15 -8.59
C LEU A 29 -14.92 -16.98 -7.33
N ARG A 30 -14.27 -18.14 -7.47
CA ARG A 30 -14.07 -19.06 -6.36
C ARG A 30 -13.12 -18.45 -5.32
N ASP A 31 -13.56 -18.43 -4.08
CA ASP A 31 -12.68 -18.30 -2.93
C ASP A 31 -12.21 -19.70 -2.51
N ARG A 32 -10.89 -19.88 -2.48
CA ARG A 32 -10.23 -21.15 -2.14
C ARG A 32 -10.13 -21.37 -0.63
N THR A 33 -10.36 -20.34 0.17
CA THR A 33 -10.41 -20.44 1.63
C THR A 33 -11.76 -21.01 2.09
N THR A 34 -12.86 -20.35 1.71
CA THR A 34 -14.22 -20.72 2.15
C THR A 34 -14.90 -21.76 1.27
N ASN A 35 -14.36 -22.04 0.07
CA ASN A 35 -15.04 -22.86 -0.94
C ASN A 35 -16.41 -22.29 -1.34
N LYS A 36 -16.58 -20.97 -1.28
CA LYS A 36 -17.73 -20.21 -1.81
C LYS A 36 -17.23 -19.24 -2.88
N ASN A 37 -18.10 -18.35 -3.36
CA ASN A 37 -17.63 -17.23 -4.18
C ASN A 37 -17.04 -16.14 -3.27
N ILE A 38 -16.12 -15.35 -3.82
CA ILE A 38 -15.70 -14.08 -3.23
C ILE A 38 -16.92 -13.18 -3.01
N ILE A 39 -16.86 -12.31 -2.00
CA ILE A 39 -17.94 -11.37 -1.63
C ILE A 39 -17.65 -9.98 -2.18
N TRP A 40 -18.66 -9.11 -2.29
CA TRP A 40 -18.47 -7.75 -2.79
C TRP A 40 -17.45 -6.94 -1.99
N ALA A 41 -17.50 -7.04 -0.66
CA ALA A 41 -16.60 -6.33 0.26
C ALA A 41 -16.58 -4.80 0.07
N THR A 42 -17.71 -4.26 -0.40
CA THR A 42 -17.96 -2.83 -0.60
C THR A 42 -19.47 -2.57 -0.64
N SER A 43 -19.89 -1.39 -0.17
CA SER A 43 -21.28 -0.93 -0.22
C SER A 43 -21.67 -0.29 -1.57
N THR A 44 -20.72 -0.09 -2.49
CA THR A 44 -20.95 0.61 -3.78
C THR A 44 -22.11 0.02 -4.61
N TYR A 45 -22.42 -1.26 -4.43
CA TYR A 45 -23.42 -1.98 -5.20
C TYR A 45 -24.76 -2.16 -4.46
N GLU A 46 -24.88 -1.78 -3.19
CA GLU A 46 -26.09 -2.02 -2.37
C GLU A 46 -27.37 -1.44 -2.97
N ARG A 47 -27.25 -0.34 -3.71
CA ARG A 47 -28.36 0.29 -4.45
C ARG A 47 -29.04 -0.62 -5.49
N TYR A 48 -28.39 -1.70 -5.93
CA TYR A 48 -28.95 -2.68 -6.85
C TYR A 48 -29.82 -3.72 -6.13
N GLY A 49 -29.97 -3.60 -4.81
CA GLY A 49 -30.88 -4.40 -3.99
C GLY A 49 -30.27 -5.69 -3.48
N LYS A 50 -31.15 -6.68 -3.21
CA LYS A 50 -30.78 -7.94 -2.55
C LYS A 50 -29.72 -8.71 -3.36
N GLY A 51 -28.62 -9.11 -2.70
CA GLY A 51 -27.51 -9.84 -3.33
C GLY A 51 -26.32 -8.96 -3.73
N TYR A 52 -26.39 -7.66 -3.46
CA TYR A 52 -25.32 -6.68 -3.72
C TYR A 52 -24.77 -6.02 -2.45
N GLY A 53 -25.10 -6.57 -1.27
CA GLY A 53 -24.54 -6.11 0.00
C GLY A 53 -23.06 -6.43 0.14
N ALA A 54 -22.36 -5.69 1.00
CA ALA A 54 -20.92 -5.87 1.20
C ALA A 54 -20.54 -7.31 1.61
N LYS A 55 -21.41 -8.01 2.38
CA LYS A 55 -21.24 -9.41 2.80
C LYS A 55 -21.82 -10.44 1.82
N ASP A 56 -22.51 -10.00 0.77
CA ASP A 56 -23.12 -10.91 -0.20
C ASP A 56 -22.06 -11.50 -1.15
N PRO A 57 -22.13 -12.81 -1.47
CA PRO A 57 -21.28 -13.42 -2.49
C PRO A 57 -21.60 -12.87 -3.87
N ILE A 58 -20.56 -12.61 -4.66
CA ILE A 58 -20.70 -12.19 -6.05
C ILE A 58 -21.22 -13.37 -6.86
N LYS A 59 -22.48 -13.29 -7.31
CA LYS A 59 -23.13 -14.35 -8.10
C LYS A 59 -22.80 -14.18 -9.57
N LEU A 60 -22.76 -15.29 -10.30
CA LEU A 60 -22.53 -15.29 -11.74
C LEU A 60 -23.56 -14.42 -12.49
N GLN A 61 -24.84 -14.52 -12.11
CA GLN A 61 -25.92 -13.71 -12.69
C GLN A 61 -25.72 -12.21 -12.46
N SER A 62 -25.11 -11.82 -11.34
CA SER A 62 -24.82 -10.43 -11.01
C SER A 62 -23.75 -9.79 -11.89
N ILE A 63 -23.03 -10.58 -12.69
CA ILE A 63 -22.00 -10.13 -13.64
C ILE A 63 -22.45 -10.32 -15.08
N MET A 64 -23.22 -11.40 -15.35
CA MET A 64 -23.66 -11.77 -16.69
C MET A 64 -24.88 -11.03 -17.22
N ASP A 65 -25.68 -10.39 -16.36
CA ASP A 65 -26.85 -9.62 -16.82
C ASP A 65 -26.37 -8.48 -17.75
N GLU A 66 -27.01 -8.29 -18.90
CA GLU A 66 -26.68 -7.22 -19.86
C GLU A 66 -26.83 -5.83 -19.23
N ASN A 67 -27.65 -5.70 -18.19
CA ASN A 67 -27.78 -4.50 -17.36
C ASN A 67 -26.70 -4.39 -16.27
N ALA A 68 -25.93 -5.45 -16.01
CA ALA A 68 -24.88 -5.54 -15.01
C ALA A 68 -23.51 -5.03 -15.49
N ASN A 69 -23.49 -4.05 -16.40
CA ASN A 69 -22.27 -3.43 -16.90
C ASN A 69 -21.58 -2.47 -15.89
N PHE A 70 -21.68 -2.78 -14.59
CA PHE A 70 -21.17 -1.96 -13.49
C PHE A 70 -19.88 -2.52 -12.86
N VAL A 71 -19.59 -3.81 -13.01
CA VAL A 71 -18.25 -4.35 -12.72
C VAL A 71 -17.42 -4.12 -13.97
N LYS A 72 -16.49 -3.17 -13.89
CA LYS A 72 -15.63 -2.76 -14.99
C LYS A 72 -14.39 -2.09 -14.41
N PRO A 73 -13.29 -1.99 -15.17
CA PRO A 73 -12.14 -1.21 -14.79
C PRO A 73 -12.57 0.15 -14.27
N ARG A 74 -11.87 0.62 -13.24
CA ARG A 74 -12.34 1.78 -12.49
C ARG A 74 -12.36 3.07 -13.30
N THR A 75 -11.50 3.18 -14.31
CA THR A 75 -11.53 4.25 -15.33
C THR A 75 -12.87 4.32 -16.06
N GLY A 76 -13.55 3.19 -16.22
CA GLY A 76 -14.90 3.09 -16.76
C GLY A 76 -16.04 3.35 -15.76
N LYS A 77 -15.78 3.44 -14.45
CA LYS A 77 -16.81 3.71 -13.41
C LYS A 77 -17.25 5.18 -13.39
N ARG A 78 -18.44 5.46 -12.89
CA ARG A 78 -18.95 6.84 -12.80
C ARG A 78 -18.13 7.65 -11.80
N THR A 79 -17.96 8.95 -12.04
CA THR A 79 -17.11 9.86 -11.24
C THR A 79 -17.46 9.86 -9.74
N TYR A 80 -18.72 9.69 -9.36
CA TYR A 80 -19.09 9.63 -7.93
C TYR A 80 -18.63 8.31 -7.27
N GLN A 81 -18.64 7.17 -7.98
CA GLN A 81 -18.15 5.89 -7.46
C GLN A 81 -16.64 5.91 -7.26
N GLN A 82 -15.92 6.61 -8.15
CA GLN A 82 -14.49 6.83 -8.00
C GLN A 82 -14.21 7.68 -6.75
N LYS A 83 -14.98 8.76 -6.54
CA LYS A 83 -14.84 9.66 -5.37
C LYS A 83 -15.13 8.98 -4.04
N GLU A 84 -16.15 8.12 -3.93
CA GLU A 84 -16.46 7.41 -2.67
C GLU A 84 -15.31 6.50 -2.23
N ARG A 85 -14.64 5.84 -3.19
CA ARG A 85 -13.56 4.89 -2.89
C ARG A 85 -12.23 5.58 -2.59
N THR A 86 -11.94 6.72 -3.21
CA THR A 86 -10.79 7.57 -2.85
C THR A 86 -10.97 8.23 -1.48
N LYS A 87 -12.19 8.62 -1.10
CA LYS A 87 -12.46 9.24 0.21
C LYS A 87 -12.46 8.24 1.36
N GLY A 88 -13.04 7.06 1.19
CA GLY A 88 -13.24 6.11 2.29
C GLY A 88 -12.08 5.15 2.59
N ARG A 89 -11.15 4.96 1.67
CA ARG A 89 -9.98 4.07 1.88
C ARG A 89 -8.64 4.67 1.44
N ALA A 90 -8.65 5.92 0.98
CA ALA A 90 -7.50 6.58 0.36
C ALA A 90 -6.78 5.69 -0.66
N GLU A 91 -7.56 4.95 -1.45
CA GLU A 91 -7.06 4.10 -2.52
C GLU A 91 -6.65 5.00 -3.68
N VAL A 92 -5.38 4.89 -4.10
CA VAL A 92 -4.80 5.72 -5.14
C VAL A 92 -4.28 4.84 -6.28
N PHE A 93 -4.62 5.20 -7.50
CA PHE A 93 -4.23 4.45 -8.69
C PHE A 93 -2.75 4.59 -8.95
N THR A 94 -2.06 3.47 -9.12
CA THR A 94 -0.64 3.47 -9.46
C THR A 94 -0.47 3.66 -10.97
N PRO A 95 0.08 4.80 -11.44
CA PRO A 95 0.34 5.00 -12.86
C PRO A 95 1.35 3.98 -13.39
N THR A 96 1.28 3.67 -14.69
CA THR A 96 2.17 2.70 -15.34
C THR A 96 3.65 3.00 -15.09
N TRP A 97 4.04 4.28 -15.07
CA TRP A 97 5.45 4.64 -14.87
C TRP A 97 5.95 4.37 -13.44
N ILE A 98 5.10 4.43 -12.40
CA ILE A 98 5.46 4.01 -11.04
C ILE A 98 5.56 2.50 -10.95
N VAL A 99 4.62 1.79 -11.58
CA VAL A 99 4.68 0.32 -11.68
C VAL A 99 5.99 -0.11 -12.33
N ALA A 100 6.34 0.53 -13.45
CA ALA A 100 7.59 0.31 -14.17
C ALA A 100 8.80 0.59 -13.28
N LEU A 101 8.82 1.74 -12.60
CA LEU A 101 9.89 2.15 -11.69
C LEU A 101 10.14 1.08 -10.62
N GLN A 102 9.10 0.62 -9.91
CA GLN A 102 9.25 -0.37 -8.84
C GLN A 102 9.64 -1.75 -9.37
N ASN A 103 8.95 -2.27 -10.40
CA ASN A 103 9.31 -3.58 -10.97
C ASN A 103 10.74 -3.58 -11.50
N GLN A 104 11.17 -2.49 -12.15
CA GLN A 104 12.52 -2.38 -12.73
C GLN A 104 13.64 -2.47 -11.69
N VAL A 105 13.44 -1.98 -10.47
CA VAL A 105 14.44 -2.11 -9.39
C VAL A 105 14.79 -3.57 -9.12
N ILE A 106 13.79 -4.45 -9.10
CA ILE A 106 14.01 -5.89 -8.87
C ILE A 106 14.45 -6.60 -10.16
N GLU A 107 13.87 -6.24 -11.31
CA GLU A 107 14.26 -6.84 -12.60
C GLU A 107 15.76 -6.68 -12.87
N GLN A 108 16.35 -5.53 -12.50
CA GLN A 108 17.80 -5.31 -12.60
C GLN A 108 18.61 -6.28 -11.72
N GLU A 109 18.11 -6.68 -10.55
CA GLU A 109 18.77 -7.68 -9.71
C GLU A 109 18.61 -9.10 -10.26
N PHE A 110 17.52 -9.38 -10.99
CA PHE A 110 17.19 -10.71 -11.49
C PHE A 110 17.58 -10.95 -12.96
N GLN A 111 18.13 -9.96 -13.66
CA GLN A 111 18.43 -10.02 -15.09
C GLN A 111 19.36 -11.20 -15.47
N GLU A 112 20.35 -11.51 -14.63
CA GLU A 112 21.35 -12.56 -14.87
C GLU A 112 20.88 -13.97 -14.46
N LEU A 113 19.69 -14.10 -13.86
CA LEU A 113 19.16 -15.42 -13.49
C LEU A 113 18.83 -16.23 -14.74
N ARG A 114 18.99 -17.55 -14.67
CA ARG A 114 18.49 -18.45 -15.72
C ARG A 114 16.98 -18.37 -15.77
N LEU A 115 16.37 -18.57 -16.94
CA LEU A 115 14.92 -18.47 -17.14
C LEU A 115 14.11 -19.23 -16.08
N GLU A 116 14.49 -20.47 -15.79
CA GLU A 116 13.78 -21.32 -14.83
C GLU A 116 13.85 -20.80 -13.40
N GLU A 117 14.97 -20.17 -13.01
CA GLU A 117 15.16 -19.56 -11.69
C GLU A 117 14.38 -18.24 -11.61
N TYR A 118 14.45 -17.44 -12.67
CA TYR A 118 13.74 -16.17 -12.79
C TYR A 118 12.21 -16.34 -12.68
N ILE A 119 11.61 -17.24 -13.47
CA ILE A 119 10.15 -17.46 -13.44
C ILE A 119 9.69 -18.05 -12.11
N ALA A 120 10.57 -18.79 -11.42
CA ALA A 120 10.29 -19.44 -10.14
C ALA A 120 10.39 -18.49 -8.95
N LYS A 121 10.96 -17.29 -9.11
CA LYS A 121 10.92 -16.24 -8.08
C LYS A 121 9.48 -15.94 -7.70
N THR A 122 9.20 -16.02 -6.41
CA THR A 122 7.88 -15.84 -5.83
C THR A 122 7.61 -14.37 -5.51
N TRP A 123 6.53 -13.84 -6.08
CA TRP A 123 6.14 -12.44 -5.92
C TRP A 123 4.76 -12.34 -5.28
N LEU A 124 4.59 -11.37 -4.39
CA LEU A 124 3.29 -10.99 -3.83
C LEU A 124 3.00 -9.52 -4.09
N GLU A 125 1.92 -9.23 -4.81
CA GLU A 125 1.34 -7.89 -4.85
C GLU A 125 0.37 -7.71 -3.67
N LEU A 126 0.71 -6.85 -2.70
CA LEU A 126 -0.23 -6.51 -1.62
C LEU A 126 -1.32 -5.55 -2.10
N THR A 127 -2.52 -5.72 -1.57
CA THR A 127 -3.69 -4.84 -1.84
C THR A 127 -3.77 -4.51 -3.33
N CYS A 128 -3.82 -5.56 -4.14
CA CYS A 128 -3.47 -5.49 -5.55
C CYS A 128 -4.49 -4.71 -6.39
N GLY A 129 -5.68 -4.39 -5.89
CA GLY A 129 -6.69 -3.69 -6.67
C GLY A 129 -7.01 -4.44 -7.97
N GLU A 130 -6.69 -3.85 -9.12
CA GLU A 130 -6.85 -4.44 -10.46
C GLU A 130 -5.57 -5.17 -10.96
N ALA A 131 -4.62 -5.40 -10.05
CA ALA A 131 -3.31 -6.03 -10.21
C ALA A 131 -2.34 -5.37 -11.20
N PRO A 132 -2.14 -4.04 -11.15
CA PRO A 132 -1.26 -3.34 -12.08
C PRO A 132 0.21 -3.75 -11.93
N TYR A 133 0.69 -4.16 -10.73
CA TYR A 133 2.08 -4.61 -10.58
C TYR A 133 2.30 -6.02 -11.13
N MET A 134 1.29 -6.90 -11.11
CA MET A 134 1.31 -8.20 -11.76
C MET A 134 1.22 -8.08 -13.29
N VAL A 135 0.18 -7.40 -13.78
CA VAL A 135 -0.16 -7.29 -15.20
C VAL A 135 -0.64 -5.88 -15.55
N ASN A 136 0.16 -5.13 -16.30
CA ASN A 136 -0.12 -3.74 -16.64
C ASN A 136 -0.81 -3.66 -18.01
N ARG A 137 -2.09 -4.04 -18.07
CA ARG A 137 -2.87 -4.04 -19.33
C ARG A 137 -3.33 -2.65 -19.77
N TYR A 138 -3.46 -1.73 -18.84
CA TYR A 138 -3.85 -0.34 -19.05
C TYR A 138 -3.22 0.54 -17.98
N ASP A 139 -3.06 1.83 -18.29
CA ASP A 139 -2.69 2.81 -17.27
C ASP A 139 -3.89 3.08 -16.35
N ALA A 140 -3.67 2.95 -15.04
CA ALA A 140 -4.75 3.07 -14.05
C ALA A 140 -5.26 4.50 -13.87
N VAL A 141 -4.54 5.51 -14.37
CA VAL A 141 -4.94 6.92 -14.33
C VAL A 141 -5.67 7.32 -15.61
N THR A 142 -5.13 6.99 -16.78
CA THR A 142 -5.73 7.39 -18.07
C THR A 142 -6.77 6.39 -18.58
N GLY A 143 -6.63 5.12 -18.21
CA GLY A 143 -7.43 4.01 -18.76
C GLY A 143 -7.01 3.57 -20.16
N GLU A 144 -5.96 4.15 -20.71
CA GLU A 144 -5.42 3.79 -22.02
C GLU A 144 -4.78 2.40 -21.96
N GLY A 145 -5.05 1.58 -22.96
CA GLY A 145 -4.49 0.25 -23.08
C GLY A 145 -2.98 0.29 -23.30
N VAL A 146 -2.25 -0.61 -22.63
CA VAL A 146 -0.79 -0.73 -22.77
C VAL A 146 -0.48 -1.89 -23.73
N PRO A 147 0.22 -1.63 -24.86
CA PRO A 147 0.63 -2.67 -25.80
C PRO A 147 1.45 -3.77 -25.13
N ILE A 148 1.28 -5.03 -25.56
CA ILE A 148 1.92 -6.22 -24.94
C ILE A 148 3.43 -6.03 -24.69
N LYS A 149 4.15 -5.45 -25.66
CA LYS A 149 5.60 -5.21 -25.60
C LYS A 149 6.02 -4.13 -24.60
N GLU A 150 5.10 -3.24 -24.24
CA GLU A 150 5.33 -2.12 -23.33
C GLU A 150 4.86 -2.43 -21.91
N ARG A 151 4.11 -3.52 -21.71
CA ARG A 151 3.62 -3.91 -20.39
C ARG A 151 4.77 -4.16 -19.42
N VAL A 152 4.61 -3.66 -18.20
CA VAL A 152 5.68 -3.59 -17.20
C VAL A 152 5.42 -4.44 -15.95
N GLY A 153 4.29 -5.15 -15.87
CA GLY A 153 3.96 -6.00 -14.73
C GLY A 153 4.96 -7.16 -14.56
N PHE A 154 5.19 -7.67 -13.35
CA PHE A 154 6.17 -8.73 -13.14
C PHE A 154 5.74 -10.07 -13.78
N VAL A 155 4.43 -10.31 -13.98
CA VAL A 155 3.96 -11.44 -14.79
C VAL A 155 4.16 -11.14 -16.27
N ASP A 156 3.94 -9.91 -16.72
CA ASP A 156 4.26 -9.48 -18.09
C ASP A 156 5.75 -9.74 -18.40
N ARG A 157 6.67 -9.32 -17.53
CA ARG A 157 8.11 -9.53 -17.70
C ARG A 157 8.48 -11.02 -17.79
N LYS A 158 7.88 -11.86 -16.92
CA LYS A 158 8.01 -13.32 -17.00
C LYS A 158 7.56 -13.87 -18.35
N LEU A 159 6.38 -13.46 -18.82
CA LEU A 159 5.84 -13.95 -20.09
C LEU A 159 6.60 -13.41 -21.31
N GLN A 160 7.05 -12.16 -21.30
CA GLN A 160 7.92 -11.58 -22.33
C GLN A 160 9.21 -12.41 -22.47
N ARG A 161 9.85 -12.74 -21.36
CA ARG A 161 11.08 -13.54 -21.36
C ARG A 161 10.84 -14.98 -21.82
N ILE A 162 9.74 -15.61 -21.38
CA ILE A 162 9.33 -16.93 -21.88
C ILE A 162 9.05 -16.88 -23.40
N ASN A 163 8.35 -15.86 -23.89
CA ASN A 163 8.08 -15.67 -25.33
C ASN A 163 9.37 -15.50 -26.14
N ALA A 164 10.38 -14.82 -25.59
CA ALA A 164 11.66 -14.61 -26.25
C ALA A 164 12.52 -15.89 -26.29
N GLU A 165 12.58 -16.65 -25.19
CA GLU A 165 13.53 -17.74 -25.02
C GLU A 165 12.97 -19.14 -25.36
N VAL A 166 11.65 -19.33 -25.32
CA VAL A 166 11.01 -20.64 -25.51
C VAL A 166 10.25 -20.69 -26.83
N VAL A 167 10.53 -21.70 -27.66
CA VAL A 167 9.90 -21.88 -28.98
C VAL A 167 8.76 -22.90 -28.94
N ASP A 168 8.97 -24.04 -28.28
CA ASP A 168 8.03 -25.16 -28.23
C ASP A 168 6.80 -24.87 -27.34
N GLU A 169 5.60 -25.13 -27.85
CA GLU A 169 4.32 -24.84 -27.18
C GLU A 169 4.18 -25.59 -25.84
N LYS A 170 4.64 -26.83 -25.77
CA LYS A 170 4.53 -27.65 -24.56
C LYS A 170 5.45 -27.14 -23.46
N THR A 171 6.69 -26.82 -23.80
CA THR A 171 7.66 -26.21 -22.88
C THR A 171 7.19 -24.82 -22.44
N TRP A 172 6.64 -24.03 -23.37
CA TRP A 172 6.09 -22.71 -23.09
C TRP A 172 4.98 -22.79 -22.03
N LEU A 173 3.99 -23.67 -22.23
CA LEU A 173 2.89 -23.86 -21.28
C LEU A 173 3.39 -24.27 -19.90
N LYS A 174 4.42 -25.13 -19.82
CA LYS A 174 5.04 -25.53 -18.55
C LYS A 174 5.73 -24.36 -17.83
N MET A 175 6.41 -23.47 -18.56
CA MET A 175 7.05 -22.30 -17.98
C MET A 175 6.03 -21.25 -17.54
N VAL A 176 4.94 -21.09 -18.30
CA VAL A 176 3.82 -20.22 -17.94
C VAL A 176 3.11 -20.72 -16.69
N ASP A 177 2.84 -22.02 -16.58
CA ASP A 177 2.28 -22.60 -15.36
C ASP A 177 3.16 -22.27 -14.14
N LYS A 178 4.49 -22.40 -14.26
CA LYS A 178 5.42 -22.02 -13.18
C LYS A 178 5.39 -20.52 -12.87
N ALA A 179 5.36 -19.67 -13.89
CA ALA A 179 5.32 -18.22 -13.72
C ALA A 179 4.06 -17.78 -12.96
N TYR A 180 2.89 -18.30 -13.33
CA TYR A 180 1.63 -18.03 -12.62
C TYR A 180 1.63 -18.64 -11.22
N GLN A 181 2.15 -19.84 -11.03
CA GLN A 181 2.26 -20.49 -9.71
C GLN A 181 3.14 -19.70 -8.74
N ALA A 182 4.12 -18.95 -9.24
CA ALA A 182 5.02 -18.10 -8.45
C ALA A 182 4.54 -16.65 -8.33
N SER A 183 3.33 -16.32 -8.78
CA SER A 183 2.81 -14.95 -8.80
C SER A 183 1.53 -14.87 -7.99
N TYR A 184 1.55 -14.07 -6.91
CA TYR A 184 0.50 -13.99 -5.91
C TYR A 184 0.02 -12.55 -5.73
N GLY A 185 -1.20 -12.39 -5.24
CA GLY A 185 -1.75 -11.10 -4.83
C GLY A 185 -2.93 -11.25 -3.87
N TYR A 186 -3.28 -10.19 -3.17
CA TYR A 186 -4.51 -10.18 -2.40
C TYR A 186 -5.20 -8.83 -2.45
N GLU A 187 -6.53 -8.87 -2.34
CA GLU A 187 -7.36 -7.67 -2.34
C GLU A 187 -8.53 -7.84 -1.37
N PHE A 188 -8.97 -6.76 -0.73
CA PHE A 188 -10.14 -6.75 0.13
C PHE A 188 -11.43 -6.75 -0.69
N GLN A 189 -11.53 -5.87 -1.69
CA GLN A 189 -12.75 -5.64 -2.48
C GLN A 189 -12.92 -6.69 -3.58
N GLY A 190 -14.04 -7.42 -3.55
CA GLY A 190 -14.24 -8.55 -4.47
C GLY A 190 -14.41 -8.14 -5.93
N ASP A 191 -14.90 -6.93 -6.20
CA ASP A 191 -15.03 -6.43 -7.57
C ASP A 191 -13.68 -6.08 -8.19
N SER A 192 -12.79 -5.39 -7.44
CA SER A 192 -11.41 -5.15 -7.87
C SER A 192 -10.66 -6.47 -8.04
N LEU A 193 -10.79 -7.38 -7.08
CA LEU A 193 -10.18 -8.71 -7.12
C LEU A 193 -10.62 -9.51 -8.37
N LEU A 194 -11.90 -9.46 -8.74
CA LEU A 194 -12.37 -10.13 -9.95
C LEU A 194 -11.69 -9.55 -11.19
N ILE A 195 -11.61 -8.22 -11.31
CA ILE A 195 -10.94 -7.55 -12.44
C ILE A 195 -9.46 -7.92 -12.49
N ALA A 196 -8.76 -7.96 -11.35
CA ALA A 196 -7.37 -8.44 -11.28
C ALA A 196 -7.22 -9.87 -11.82
N ARG A 197 -8.12 -10.77 -11.43
CA ARG A 197 -8.14 -12.17 -11.89
C ARG A 197 -8.43 -12.28 -13.39
N GLU A 198 -9.32 -11.44 -13.92
CA GLU A 198 -9.62 -11.35 -15.35
C GLU A 198 -8.43 -10.80 -16.14
N ASN A 199 -7.81 -9.70 -15.68
CA ASN A 199 -6.61 -9.12 -16.28
C ASN A 199 -5.49 -10.15 -16.40
N LEU A 200 -5.27 -10.97 -15.37
CA LEU A 200 -4.28 -12.04 -15.41
C LEU A 200 -4.60 -13.12 -16.45
N LEU A 201 -5.87 -13.50 -16.59
CA LEU A 201 -6.29 -14.50 -17.57
C LEU A 201 -6.22 -13.97 -19.01
N TYR A 202 -6.65 -12.72 -19.23
CA TYR A 202 -6.50 -12.06 -20.53
C TYR A 202 -5.04 -11.92 -20.91
N THR A 203 -4.18 -11.58 -19.96
CA THR A 203 -2.73 -11.51 -20.22
C THR A 203 -2.17 -12.85 -20.71
N PHE A 204 -2.56 -13.98 -20.11
CA PHE A 204 -2.18 -15.30 -20.61
C PHE A 204 -2.64 -15.51 -22.07
N ILE A 205 -3.88 -15.16 -22.38
CA ILE A 205 -4.46 -15.29 -23.72
C ILE A 205 -3.70 -14.41 -24.73
N ASP A 206 -3.42 -13.16 -24.36
CA ASP A 206 -2.70 -12.18 -25.17
C ASP A 206 -1.30 -12.70 -25.57
N TYR A 207 -0.49 -13.12 -24.59
CA TYR A 207 0.86 -13.63 -24.84
C TYR A 207 0.88 -14.96 -25.60
N TYR A 208 -0.09 -15.85 -25.34
CA TYR A 208 -0.22 -17.10 -26.10
C TYR A 208 -0.60 -16.81 -27.56
N GLN A 209 -1.53 -15.88 -27.79
CA GLN A 209 -1.96 -15.50 -29.13
C GLN A 209 -0.84 -14.77 -29.90
N GLU A 210 -0.09 -13.89 -29.24
CA GLU A 210 1.10 -13.24 -29.82
C GLU A 210 2.15 -14.29 -30.24
N LYS A 211 2.38 -15.31 -29.40
CA LYS A 211 3.41 -16.33 -29.64
C LYS A 211 3.04 -17.34 -30.73
N PHE A 212 1.79 -17.82 -30.72
CA PHE A 212 1.36 -18.96 -31.55
C PHE A 212 0.36 -18.61 -32.65
N GLY A 213 -0.06 -17.33 -32.75
CA GLY A 213 -1.00 -16.86 -33.77
C GLY A 213 -2.42 -17.43 -33.66
N LYS A 214 -2.74 -18.11 -32.55
CA LYS A 214 -4.04 -18.74 -32.29
C LYS A 214 -4.42 -18.54 -30.82
N ARG A 215 -5.71 -18.61 -30.52
CA ARG A 215 -6.19 -18.58 -29.12
C ARG A 215 -5.93 -19.90 -28.40
N PRO A 216 -5.67 -19.88 -27.08
CA PRO A 216 -5.50 -21.10 -26.31
C PRO A 216 -6.84 -21.82 -26.16
N GLU A 217 -6.82 -23.16 -26.16
CA GLU A 217 -8.00 -23.97 -25.90
C GLU A 217 -8.60 -23.66 -24.52
N LEU A 218 -9.93 -23.81 -24.39
CA LEU A 218 -10.64 -23.58 -23.13
C LEU A 218 -10.06 -24.39 -21.95
N LYS A 219 -9.56 -25.60 -22.21
CA LYS A 219 -8.90 -26.44 -21.19
C LYS A 219 -7.65 -25.78 -20.60
N LEU A 220 -6.84 -25.12 -21.44
CA LEU A 220 -5.64 -24.40 -21.00
C LEU A 220 -6.04 -23.15 -20.20
N GLN A 221 -7.05 -22.41 -20.67
CA GLN A 221 -7.58 -21.25 -19.96
C GLN A 221 -8.11 -21.63 -18.56
N LYS A 222 -8.84 -22.75 -18.44
CA LYS A 222 -9.32 -23.28 -17.15
C LYS A 222 -8.18 -23.65 -16.19
N ASN A 223 -7.06 -24.17 -16.71
CA ASN A 223 -5.88 -24.48 -15.91
C ASN A 223 -5.29 -23.21 -15.30
N ILE A 224 -5.06 -22.19 -16.12
CA ILE A 224 -4.52 -20.90 -15.66
C ILE A 224 -5.50 -20.19 -14.73
N ALA A 225 -6.80 -20.14 -15.04
CA ALA A 225 -7.83 -19.61 -14.15
C ALA A 225 -7.84 -20.31 -12.78
N THR A 226 -7.57 -21.61 -12.75
CA THR A 226 -7.45 -22.37 -11.50
C THR A 226 -6.23 -21.93 -10.69
N ILE A 227 -5.08 -21.70 -11.33
CA ILE A 227 -3.89 -21.17 -10.64
C ILE A 227 -4.17 -19.75 -10.12
N ILE A 228 -4.73 -18.88 -10.96
CA ILE A 228 -5.10 -17.50 -10.60
C ILE A 228 -6.00 -17.47 -9.36
N SER A 229 -7.09 -18.24 -9.36
CA SER A 229 -8.01 -18.28 -8.20
C SER A 229 -7.39 -18.81 -6.90
N HIS A 230 -6.27 -19.55 -6.98
CA HIS A 230 -5.50 -19.97 -5.80
C HIS A 230 -4.50 -18.90 -5.32
N ASN A 231 -3.97 -18.10 -6.24
CA ASN A 231 -2.83 -17.22 -5.97
C ASN A 231 -3.21 -15.77 -5.77
N VAL A 232 -4.32 -15.33 -6.35
CA VAL A 232 -4.86 -13.98 -6.21
C VAL A 232 -6.17 -14.08 -5.45
N PHE A 233 -6.21 -13.72 -4.17
CA PHE A 233 -7.29 -14.11 -3.25
C PHE A 233 -7.85 -12.95 -2.42
N GLN A 234 -9.05 -13.15 -1.88
CA GLN A 234 -9.73 -12.13 -1.08
C GLN A 234 -9.24 -12.19 0.37
N MET A 235 -8.77 -11.07 0.92
CA MET A 235 -8.22 -11.02 2.27
C MET A 235 -8.27 -9.61 2.87
N ASP A 236 -8.55 -9.52 4.16
CA ASP A 236 -8.15 -8.36 4.98
C ASP A 236 -6.65 -8.43 5.25
N GLY A 237 -5.88 -7.49 4.69
CA GLY A 237 -4.42 -7.53 4.77
C GLY A 237 -3.83 -7.39 6.18
N LEU A 238 -4.55 -6.79 7.12
CA LEU A 238 -4.08 -6.62 8.50
C LEU A 238 -4.51 -7.81 9.36
N GLN A 239 -5.76 -8.23 9.24
CA GLN A 239 -6.31 -9.33 10.03
C GLN A 239 -5.91 -10.70 9.47
N LYS A 240 -5.53 -10.77 8.19
CA LYS A 240 -5.17 -11.99 7.44
C LYS A 240 -6.32 -13.00 7.34
N THR A 241 -7.54 -12.50 7.44
CA THR A 241 -8.81 -13.25 7.43
C THR A 241 -9.64 -12.94 6.19
N VAL A 242 -10.63 -13.80 5.93
CA VAL A 242 -11.66 -13.54 4.93
C VAL A 242 -12.50 -12.35 5.41
N PRO A 243 -12.72 -11.31 4.58
CA PRO A 243 -13.40 -10.10 5.05
C PRO A 243 -14.78 -10.36 5.68
N TYR A 244 -15.07 -9.67 6.78
CA TYR A 244 -16.35 -9.70 7.51
C TYR A 244 -16.72 -11.06 8.11
N THR A 245 -15.72 -11.91 8.38
CA THR A 245 -15.95 -13.19 9.07
C THR A 245 -15.70 -13.10 10.56
N GLU A 246 -14.96 -12.08 10.99
CA GLU A 246 -14.85 -11.64 12.37
C GLU A 246 -16.17 -11.03 12.86
N VAL A 247 -16.56 -11.37 14.09
CA VAL A 247 -17.74 -10.81 14.77
C VAL A 247 -17.25 -10.17 16.06
N ASP A 248 -17.29 -8.84 16.14
CA ASP A 248 -16.80 -8.09 17.31
C ASP A 248 -17.70 -8.33 18.54
N PHE A 249 -19.02 -8.24 18.39
CA PHE A 249 -20.00 -8.54 19.44
C PHE A 249 -21.35 -8.95 18.82
N GLU A 250 -21.92 -10.08 19.26
CA GLU A 250 -23.33 -10.41 19.04
C GLU A 250 -24.09 -10.15 20.33
N LEU A 251 -25.02 -9.19 20.27
CA LEU A 251 -26.05 -8.95 21.29
C LEU A 251 -27.10 -10.05 21.16
N ASN A 252 -27.05 -11.02 22.06
CA ASN A 252 -28.09 -12.04 22.15
C ASN A 252 -29.07 -11.63 23.25
N VAL A 253 -30.33 -11.45 22.89
CA VAL A 253 -31.42 -11.32 23.85
C VAL A 253 -31.79 -12.73 24.28
N VAL A 254 -31.42 -13.10 25.49
CA VAL A 254 -31.81 -14.38 26.08
C VAL A 254 -33.08 -14.14 26.89
N GLU A 255 -34.17 -14.81 26.51
CA GLU A 255 -35.36 -14.88 27.35
C GLU A 255 -35.12 -15.91 28.45
N GLN A 256 -35.04 -15.43 29.69
CA GLN A 256 -34.96 -16.26 30.86
C GLN A 256 -36.29 -16.19 31.61
N LEU A 257 -36.85 -17.35 31.95
CA LEU A 257 -38.02 -17.45 32.83
C LEU A 257 -37.52 -17.44 34.27
N ASP A 258 -38.06 -16.54 35.08
CA ASP A 258 -37.81 -16.53 36.52
C ASP A 258 -38.56 -17.68 37.22
N LEU A 259 -38.30 -17.86 38.53
CA LEU A 259 -38.91 -18.93 39.33
C LEU A 259 -40.44 -18.79 39.48
N PHE A 260 -41.02 -17.65 39.09
CA PHE A 260 -42.43 -17.32 39.16
C PHE A 260 -43.12 -17.30 37.78
N GLY A 261 -42.39 -17.60 36.71
CA GLY A 261 -42.92 -17.69 35.34
C GLY A 261 -43.00 -16.36 34.59
N GLU A 262 -42.37 -15.29 35.09
CA GLU A 262 -42.21 -14.03 34.35
C GLU A 262 -40.95 -14.08 33.46
N SER A 263 -41.07 -13.64 32.21
CA SER A 263 -39.95 -13.58 31.25
C SER A 263 -39.18 -12.26 31.42
N SER A 264 -37.91 -12.32 31.80
CA SER A 264 -36.99 -11.19 31.68
C SER A 264 -36.14 -11.32 30.42
N GLN A 265 -35.96 -10.20 29.71
CA GLN A 265 -35.03 -10.11 28.59
C GLN A 265 -33.70 -9.58 29.12
N GLU A 266 -32.68 -10.42 29.12
CA GLU A 266 -31.30 -10.02 29.43
C GLU A 266 -30.49 -9.92 28.14
N GLU A 267 -29.79 -8.79 27.98
CA GLU A 267 -28.82 -8.59 26.91
C GLU A 267 -27.50 -9.29 27.29
N GLN A 268 -27.25 -10.46 26.68
CA GLN A 268 -25.96 -11.14 26.79
C GLN A 268 -25.08 -10.81 25.60
N LEU A 269 -23.91 -10.22 25.88
CA LEU A 269 -22.80 -10.11 24.94
C LEU A 269 -22.16 -11.49 24.77
N THR A 270 -22.24 -12.07 23.57
CA THR A 270 -21.51 -13.31 23.27
C THR A 270 -20.09 -13.04 22.79
N LEU A 271 -19.20 -14.02 23.03
CA LEU A 271 -17.76 -13.97 22.75
C LEU A 271 -17.49 -13.71 21.25
N ALA A 272 -16.53 -12.82 20.98
CA ALA A 272 -16.05 -12.50 19.64
C ALA A 272 -15.63 -13.77 18.88
N THR A 273 -16.17 -13.96 17.67
CA THR A 273 -15.76 -15.08 16.81
C THR A 273 -14.53 -14.65 16.01
N PRO A 274 -13.40 -15.37 16.10
CA PRO A 274 -12.22 -15.05 15.30
C PRO A 274 -12.54 -15.22 13.82
N GLY A 275 -12.11 -14.28 12.98
CA GLY A 275 -12.30 -14.34 11.54
C GLY A 275 -11.64 -15.59 10.94
N ILE A 276 -12.15 -16.04 9.79
CA ILE A 276 -11.67 -17.24 9.10
C ILE A 276 -10.30 -16.93 8.49
N PRO A 277 -9.20 -17.60 8.89
CA PRO A 277 -7.87 -17.34 8.34
C PRO A 277 -7.79 -17.68 6.85
N VAL A 278 -7.20 -16.79 6.06
CA VAL A 278 -7.03 -17.01 4.62
C VAL A 278 -6.02 -18.11 4.36
N LYS A 279 -6.32 -18.94 3.35
CA LYS A 279 -5.47 -20.06 2.94
C LYS A 279 -4.70 -19.73 1.67
N ILE A 280 -3.41 -20.05 1.67
CA ILE A 280 -2.52 -19.91 0.51
C ILE A 280 -1.93 -21.27 0.13
N LYS A 281 -1.79 -21.50 -1.18
CA LYS A 281 -1.17 -22.72 -1.71
C LYS A 281 0.30 -22.49 -2.02
N ASN A 282 1.16 -23.31 -1.44
CA ASN A 282 2.55 -23.43 -1.86
C ASN A 282 2.64 -24.48 -2.98
N TRP A 283 2.94 -24.06 -4.20
CA TRP A 283 2.95 -24.96 -5.37
C TRP A 283 4.15 -25.90 -5.42
N GLN A 284 5.27 -25.53 -4.79
CA GLN A 284 6.47 -26.36 -4.73
C GLN A 284 6.24 -27.59 -3.84
N THR A 285 5.66 -27.38 -2.64
CA THR A 285 5.39 -28.44 -1.66
C THR A 285 4.00 -29.06 -1.81
N LYS A 286 3.12 -28.44 -2.61
CA LYS A 286 1.69 -28.76 -2.76
C LYS A 286 0.89 -28.66 -1.46
N LYS A 287 1.43 -28.03 -0.42
CA LYS A 287 0.76 -27.80 0.87
C LYS A 287 -0.04 -26.51 0.85
N VAL A 288 -1.13 -26.51 1.62
CA VAL A 288 -1.93 -25.31 1.89
C VAL A 288 -1.54 -24.81 3.29
N TRP A 289 -1.29 -23.52 3.40
CA TRP A 289 -0.91 -22.84 4.63
C TRP A 289 -1.96 -21.79 4.97
N GLU A 290 -2.08 -21.46 6.25
CA GLU A 290 -2.78 -20.24 6.66
C GLU A 290 -1.83 -19.05 6.43
N PHE A 291 -2.33 -17.97 5.84
CA PHE A 291 -1.52 -16.79 5.50
C PHE A 291 -0.86 -16.17 6.74
N GLN A 292 -1.54 -16.22 7.88
CA GLN A 292 -1.01 -15.75 9.16
C GLN A 292 0.24 -16.50 9.65
N MET A 293 0.49 -17.72 9.15
CA MET A 293 1.64 -18.54 9.49
C MET A 293 2.85 -18.31 8.56
N LEU A 294 2.75 -17.39 7.59
CA LEU A 294 3.87 -17.02 6.73
C LEU A 294 4.91 -16.19 7.49
N GLY A 295 6.16 -16.25 7.01
CA GLY A 295 7.31 -15.62 7.66
C GLY A 295 8.04 -16.52 8.66
N GLY A 296 9.15 -16.03 9.22
CA GLY A 296 10.00 -16.80 10.14
C GLY A 296 10.54 -18.09 9.51
N THR A 297 10.22 -19.24 10.11
CA THR A 297 10.56 -20.58 9.58
C THR A 297 9.57 -21.09 8.52
N GLY A 298 8.50 -20.33 8.25
CA GLY A 298 7.52 -20.62 7.21
C GLY A 298 7.97 -20.19 5.82
N MET A 299 7.04 -20.27 4.86
CA MET A 299 7.27 -19.75 3.50
C MET A 299 7.41 -18.22 3.54
N LYS A 300 8.42 -17.71 2.82
CA LYS A 300 8.58 -16.29 2.45
C LYS A 300 8.44 -16.14 0.94
N PHE A 301 8.04 -14.95 0.51
CA PHE A 301 8.12 -14.52 -0.87
C PHE A 301 9.51 -13.94 -1.15
N ASP A 302 10.04 -14.19 -2.34
CA ASP A 302 11.28 -13.52 -2.78
C ASP A 302 11.06 -12.01 -2.86
N VAL A 303 9.87 -11.58 -3.29
CA VAL A 303 9.51 -10.17 -3.50
C VAL A 303 8.09 -9.88 -3.02
N VAL A 304 7.92 -8.79 -2.26
CA VAL A 304 6.63 -8.20 -1.93
C VAL A 304 6.60 -6.78 -2.49
N ILE A 305 5.54 -6.43 -3.22
CA ILE A 305 5.43 -5.15 -3.93
C ILE A 305 4.00 -4.60 -3.85
N GLY A 306 3.84 -3.29 -3.91
CA GLY A 306 2.51 -2.72 -4.13
C GLY A 306 2.35 -1.29 -3.62
N ASN A 307 1.09 -0.87 -3.56
CA ASN A 307 0.65 0.43 -3.07
C ASN A 307 -0.39 0.19 -1.95
N PRO A 308 0.03 0.13 -0.66
CA PRO A 308 -0.87 -0.13 0.45
C PRO A 308 -1.85 1.03 0.67
N PRO A 309 -2.99 0.79 1.34
CA PRO A 309 -3.90 1.87 1.74
C PRO A 309 -3.19 2.85 2.70
N TYR A 310 -3.46 4.13 2.54
CA TYR A 310 -2.76 5.18 3.30
C TYR A 310 -3.39 5.45 4.66
N GLN A 311 -4.70 5.33 4.78
CA GLN A 311 -5.41 5.59 6.03
C GLN A 311 -6.62 4.66 6.21
N GLU A 312 -6.99 4.43 7.46
CA GLU A 312 -8.28 3.83 7.83
C GLU A 312 -9.30 4.95 8.08
N GLU A 313 -10.55 4.74 7.67
CA GLU A 313 -11.70 5.58 8.04
C GLU A 313 -11.81 5.65 9.57
N ALA A 314 -12.06 6.86 10.08
CA ALA A 314 -12.28 7.05 11.50
C ALA A 314 -13.51 6.26 12.00
N LYS A 315 -13.34 5.47 13.07
CA LYS A 315 -14.45 4.74 13.72
C LYS A 315 -15.06 5.58 14.85
N GLY A 316 -16.39 5.64 14.92
CA GLY A 316 -17.15 6.34 15.97
C GLY A 316 -17.17 7.86 15.82
N ASP A 317 -17.08 8.60 16.93
CA ASP A 317 -17.15 10.07 16.96
C ASP A 317 -15.84 10.78 16.53
N SER A 318 -14.79 10.02 16.20
CA SER A 318 -13.54 10.60 15.71
C SER A 318 -13.71 11.05 14.25
N SER A 319 -13.25 12.26 13.94
CA SER A 319 -13.24 12.80 12.56
C SER A 319 -11.87 12.69 11.88
N LYS A 320 -10.89 12.04 12.52
CA LYS A 320 -9.50 12.01 12.06
C LYS A 320 -9.10 10.62 11.57
N ASP A 321 -8.85 10.53 10.27
CA ASP A 321 -8.27 9.34 9.64
C ASP A 321 -6.85 9.09 10.17
N MET A 322 -6.55 7.85 10.50
CA MET A 322 -5.26 7.43 11.04
C MET A 322 -4.45 6.70 9.96
N PRO A 323 -3.14 6.96 9.85
CA PRO A 323 -2.32 6.31 8.84
C PRO A 323 -2.26 4.80 9.10
N VAL A 324 -2.35 3.99 8.05
CA VAL A 324 -2.33 2.52 8.16
C VAL A 324 -1.18 1.87 7.41
N TYR A 325 -0.63 2.54 6.39
CA TYR A 325 0.45 2.02 5.55
C TYR A 325 1.67 1.50 6.34
N HIS A 326 1.97 2.10 7.50
CA HIS A 326 3.07 1.68 8.37
C HIS A 326 2.90 0.24 8.91
N LYS A 327 1.65 -0.19 9.16
CA LYS A 327 1.34 -1.57 9.54
C LYS A 327 1.58 -2.54 8.38
N PHE A 328 1.19 -2.14 7.16
CA PHE A 328 1.43 -2.94 5.94
C PHE A 328 2.92 -3.09 5.64
N ILE A 329 3.72 -2.04 5.84
CA ILE A 329 5.19 -2.12 5.76
C ILE A 329 5.70 -3.17 6.75
N ASP A 330 5.34 -3.08 8.03
CA ASP A 330 5.81 -4.02 9.05
C ASP A 330 5.40 -5.47 8.76
N GLU A 331 4.17 -5.70 8.27
CA GLU A 331 3.71 -7.04 7.88
C GLU A 331 4.45 -7.56 6.64
N SER A 332 4.75 -6.69 5.67
CA SER A 332 5.47 -7.08 4.46
C SER A 332 6.90 -7.57 4.75
N TYR A 333 7.59 -6.96 5.73
CA TYR A 333 8.95 -7.37 6.13
C TYR A 333 8.98 -8.76 6.77
N LYS A 334 7.86 -9.23 7.34
CA LYS A 334 7.78 -10.57 7.93
C LYS A 334 7.73 -11.66 6.86
N ILE A 335 7.12 -11.36 5.71
CA ILE A 335 6.78 -12.35 4.68
C ILE A 335 7.60 -12.22 3.39
N GLY A 336 8.31 -11.10 3.17
CA GLY A 336 9.10 -10.85 1.96
C GLY A 336 10.59 -10.70 2.24
N GLY A 337 11.44 -11.32 1.42
CA GLY A 337 12.89 -11.08 1.47
C GLY A 337 13.27 -9.71 0.89
N LYS A 338 12.59 -9.32 -0.19
CA LYS A 338 12.69 -7.98 -0.80
C LYS A 338 11.32 -7.31 -0.79
N VAL A 339 11.26 -6.03 -0.42
CA VAL A 339 10.00 -5.31 -0.27
C VAL A 339 10.08 -3.93 -0.95
N LEU A 340 9.12 -3.65 -1.84
CA LEU A 340 8.99 -2.35 -2.52
C LEU A 340 7.60 -1.75 -2.39
N LEU A 341 7.50 -0.62 -1.69
CA LEU A 341 6.22 0.01 -1.39
C LEU A 341 6.26 1.52 -1.69
N ILE A 342 5.20 2.02 -2.31
CA ILE A 342 4.94 3.47 -2.39
C ILE A 342 4.03 3.90 -1.25
N THR A 343 4.49 4.85 -0.43
CA THR A 343 3.75 5.32 0.76
C THR A 343 3.93 6.82 1.00
N PRO A 344 3.05 7.47 1.78
CA PRO A 344 3.25 8.85 2.23
C PRO A 344 4.57 9.02 2.99
N ALA A 345 5.30 10.09 2.69
CA ALA A 345 6.70 10.23 3.08
C ALA A 345 6.97 11.06 4.35
N ARG A 346 5.93 11.55 5.06
CA ARG A 346 6.10 12.42 6.25
C ARG A 346 6.96 11.82 7.36
N TYR A 347 6.96 10.49 7.50
CA TYR A 347 7.77 9.81 8.50
C TYR A 347 9.28 9.98 8.28
N LEU A 348 9.72 10.27 7.04
CA LEU A 348 11.12 10.52 6.71
C LEU A 348 11.69 11.78 7.37
N SER A 349 10.83 12.71 7.79
CA SER A 349 11.20 13.88 8.59
C SER A 349 10.76 13.75 10.06
N ASN A 350 10.57 12.52 10.56
CA ASN A 350 9.98 12.19 11.86
C ASN A 350 8.69 12.99 12.16
N ALA A 351 7.87 13.19 11.14
CA ALA A 351 6.65 13.98 11.19
C ALA A 351 5.42 13.16 10.75
N GLY A 352 4.24 13.76 10.87
CA GLY A 352 2.98 13.11 10.53
C GLY A 352 2.34 12.39 11.72
N ALA A 353 1.39 11.49 11.42
CA ALA A 353 0.57 10.80 12.42
C ALA A 353 1.00 9.35 12.68
N THR A 354 2.06 8.87 12.02
CA THR A 354 2.68 7.57 12.33
C THR A 354 3.39 7.63 13.69
N PRO A 355 3.50 6.50 14.42
CA PRO A 355 4.19 6.47 15.71
C PRO A 355 5.64 6.94 15.60
N LYS A 356 6.10 7.81 16.52
CA LYS A 356 7.47 8.37 16.48
C LYS A 356 8.55 7.28 16.56
N ASN A 357 8.37 6.30 17.44
CA ASN A 357 9.26 5.15 17.56
C ASN A 357 9.31 4.32 16.27
N TRP A 358 8.20 4.26 15.52
CA TRP A 358 8.18 3.60 14.21
C TRP A 358 8.93 4.43 13.16
N ASN A 359 8.77 5.75 13.15
CA ASN A 359 9.56 6.62 12.26
C ASN A 359 11.06 6.46 12.51
N GLU A 360 11.47 6.48 13.79
CA GLU A 360 12.86 6.27 14.20
C GLU A 360 13.36 4.88 13.81
N LYS A 361 12.54 3.83 13.97
CA LYS A 361 12.86 2.48 13.46
C LYS A 361 13.16 2.52 11.96
N MET A 362 12.30 3.14 11.15
CA MET A 362 12.48 3.21 9.70
C MET A 362 13.73 4.02 9.32
N LEU A 363 13.98 5.15 10.00
CA LEU A 363 15.15 5.99 9.72
C LEU A 363 16.48 5.32 10.09
N ASN A 364 16.47 4.44 11.09
CA ASN A 364 17.66 3.70 11.55
C ASN A 364 17.80 2.30 10.91
N ASP A 365 16.91 1.94 9.99
CA ASP A 365 16.96 0.64 9.33
C ASP A 365 18.10 0.61 8.29
N GLU A 366 19.13 -0.21 8.54
CA GLU A 366 20.28 -0.36 7.64
C GLU A 366 19.94 -1.09 6.34
N HIS A 367 18.81 -1.79 6.28
CA HIS A 367 18.36 -2.57 5.12
C HIS A 367 17.34 -1.82 4.25
N LEU A 368 16.97 -0.61 4.66
CA LEU A 368 16.05 0.26 3.95
C LEU A 368 16.80 1.30 3.10
N LYS A 369 16.32 1.54 1.88
CA LYS A 369 16.68 2.73 1.10
C LYS A 369 15.45 3.36 0.45
N ILE A 370 15.55 4.66 0.14
CA ILE A 370 14.55 5.37 -0.64
C ILE A 370 14.99 5.34 -2.11
N THR A 371 14.20 4.69 -2.98
CA THR A 371 14.51 4.59 -4.42
C THR A 371 13.95 5.75 -5.21
N TYR A 372 12.87 6.35 -4.73
CA TYR A 372 12.24 7.51 -5.34
C TYR A 372 11.50 8.34 -4.29
N PHE A 373 11.53 9.65 -4.44
CA PHE A 373 10.79 10.58 -3.61
C PHE A 373 10.25 11.72 -4.47
N GLU A 374 9.00 12.09 -4.26
CA GLU A 374 8.39 13.26 -4.86
C GLU A 374 7.59 14.01 -3.79
N GLN A 375 7.90 15.30 -3.64
CA GLN A 375 7.24 16.14 -2.65
C GLN A 375 5.81 16.50 -3.06
N ASP A 376 5.58 16.70 -4.36
CA ASP A 376 4.27 17.01 -4.92
C ASP A 376 3.58 15.73 -5.42
N SER A 377 2.70 15.19 -4.58
CA SER A 377 1.97 13.95 -4.89
C SER A 377 1.10 14.05 -6.14
N SER A 378 0.70 15.25 -6.56
CA SER A 378 -0.17 15.44 -7.73
C SER A 378 0.52 15.07 -9.04
N LYS A 379 1.86 15.07 -9.07
CA LYS A 379 2.65 14.60 -10.21
C LYS A 379 2.62 13.09 -10.38
N ILE A 380 2.34 12.35 -9.30
CA ILE A 380 2.17 10.90 -9.35
C ILE A 380 0.69 10.56 -9.47
N PHE A 381 -0.13 11.15 -8.61
CA PHE A 381 -1.55 10.86 -8.48
C PHE A 381 -2.37 12.12 -8.72
N PRO A 382 -2.79 12.37 -9.98
CA PRO A 382 -3.55 13.56 -10.31
C PRO A 382 -4.79 13.71 -9.43
N GLY A 383 -5.01 14.91 -8.89
CA GLY A 383 -6.16 15.21 -8.04
C GLY A 383 -6.08 14.70 -6.60
N THR A 384 -4.95 14.12 -6.17
CA THR A 384 -4.73 13.67 -4.79
C THR A 384 -3.60 14.47 -4.13
N ASP A 385 -3.93 15.22 -3.07
CA ASP A 385 -2.97 16.01 -2.30
C ASP A 385 -2.56 15.24 -1.03
N ILE A 386 -1.38 14.63 -1.08
CA ILE A 386 -0.76 13.87 0.00
C ILE A 386 0.35 14.73 0.56
N LYS A 387 0.03 15.41 1.66
CA LYS A 387 0.98 16.32 2.29
C LYS A 387 2.24 15.59 2.75
N GLY A 388 3.40 16.17 2.45
CA GLY A 388 4.71 15.61 2.77
C GLY A 388 5.29 14.70 1.68
N GLY A 389 4.56 14.53 0.57
CA GLY A 389 5.04 13.77 -0.58
C GLY A 389 4.87 12.26 -0.43
N LEU A 390 5.40 11.57 -1.44
CA LEU A 390 5.39 10.12 -1.58
C LEU A 390 6.83 9.62 -1.69
N ALA A 391 7.07 8.47 -1.10
CA ALA A 391 8.34 7.76 -1.18
C ALA A 391 8.10 6.33 -1.64
N VAL A 392 8.95 5.88 -2.56
CA VAL A 392 9.12 4.46 -2.87
C VAL A 392 10.28 3.97 -2.01
N THR A 393 9.97 3.03 -1.12
CA THR A 393 10.98 2.35 -0.29
C THR A 393 11.39 1.05 -0.94
N TYR A 394 12.66 0.69 -0.76
CA TYR A 394 13.18 -0.65 -1.04
C TYR A 394 13.86 -1.18 0.21
N HIS A 395 13.38 -2.30 0.72
CA HIS A 395 14.00 -3.04 1.81
C HIS A 395 14.48 -4.40 1.30
N ASP A 396 15.69 -4.80 1.69
CA ASP A 396 16.31 -6.08 1.31
C ASP A 396 16.94 -6.73 2.54
N GLU A 397 16.38 -7.86 3.00
CA GLU A 397 16.80 -8.51 4.25
C GLU A 397 18.28 -8.93 4.26
N GLU A 398 18.87 -9.12 3.07
CA GLU A 398 20.27 -9.56 2.92
C GLU A 398 21.25 -8.40 2.69
N LYS A 399 20.75 -7.21 2.30
CA LYS A 399 21.61 -6.11 1.85
C LYS A 399 21.53 -4.89 2.77
N LYS A 400 22.69 -4.48 3.26
CA LYS A 400 22.86 -3.25 4.02
C LYS A 400 23.15 -2.06 3.10
N PHE A 401 22.29 -1.04 3.17
CA PHE A 401 22.48 0.26 2.50
C PHE A 401 23.02 1.34 3.46
N GLY A 402 22.91 1.10 4.78
CA GLY A 402 23.19 2.07 5.82
C GLY A 402 21.93 2.86 6.22
N ALA A 403 21.87 3.28 7.48
CA ALA A 403 20.74 4.02 8.01
C ALA A 403 20.52 5.34 7.27
N ILE A 404 19.25 5.74 7.14
CA ILE A 404 18.87 7.03 6.54
C ILE A 404 19.24 8.18 7.48
N GLU A 405 18.95 8.00 8.78
CA GLU A 405 19.09 8.97 9.88
C GLU A 405 18.36 10.30 9.62
N VAL A 406 18.90 11.11 8.71
CA VAL A 406 18.35 12.38 8.25
C VAL A 406 18.07 12.29 6.76
N PHE A 407 16.80 12.21 6.40
CA PHE A 407 16.38 12.21 5.00
C PHE A 407 16.52 13.58 4.36
N THR A 408 17.18 13.65 3.21
CA THR A 408 17.24 14.85 2.37
C THR A 408 16.83 14.47 0.94
N PRO A 409 15.85 15.16 0.33
CA PRO A 409 15.33 14.79 -0.99
C PRO A 409 16.30 15.11 -2.14
N PHE A 410 17.28 15.98 -1.90
CA PHE A 410 18.28 16.38 -2.88
C PHE A 410 19.59 15.61 -2.65
N LEU A 411 20.10 14.99 -3.71
CA LEU A 411 21.36 14.21 -3.66
C LEU A 411 22.55 15.07 -3.23
N GLU A 412 22.56 16.35 -3.64
CA GLU A 412 23.58 17.32 -3.28
C GLU A 412 23.57 17.60 -1.79
N LEU A 413 22.38 17.81 -1.19
CA LEU A 413 22.24 18.00 0.25
C LEU A 413 22.65 16.75 1.02
N HIS A 414 22.25 15.56 0.54
CA HIS A 414 22.65 14.31 1.14
C HIS A 414 24.18 14.14 1.13
N SER A 415 24.82 14.48 0.00
CA SER A 415 26.28 14.44 -0.15
C SER A 415 26.97 15.42 0.80
N ILE A 416 26.48 16.66 0.89
CA ILE A 416 27.01 17.67 1.80
C ILE A 416 26.85 17.21 3.25
N LEU A 417 25.67 16.74 3.64
CA LEU A 417 25.38 16.28 4.99
C LEU A 417 26.33 15.16 5.40
N ARG A 418 26.50 14.12 4.56
CA ARG A 418 27.43 13.03 4.84
C ARG A 418 28.87 13.51 5.00
N LYS A 419 29.34 14.41 4.12
CA LYS A 419 30.68 15.01 4.24
C LYS A 419 30.86 15.73 5.58
N VAL A 420 29.88 16.54 5.97
CA VAL A 420 29.91 17.32 7.21
C VAL A 420 29.87 16.41 8.44
N MET A 421 28.96 15.44 8.48
CA MET A 421 28.80 14.51 9.62
C MET A 421 29.99 13.55 9.76
N SER A 422 30.68 13.21 8.66
CA SER A 422 31.86 12.36 8.68
C SER A 422 33.15 13.06 9.16
N ALA A 423 33.10 14.37 9.42
CA ALA A 423 34.26 15.09 9.93
C ALA A 423 34.55 14.70 11.39
N ASN A 424 35.81 14.41 11.73
CA ASN A 424 36.24 13.94 13.05
C ASN A 424 35.87 14.87 14.22
N ASN A 425 35.58 16.14 13.93
CA ASN A 425 35.24 17.18 14.90
C ASN A 425 33.80 17.71 14.72
N PHE A 426 32.94 16.97 14.01
CA PHE A 426 31.55 17.39 13.84
C PHE A 426 30.82 17.42 15.19
N GLN A 427 30.24 18.58 15.50
CA GLN A 427 29.30 18.78 16.59
C GLN A 427 28.05 19.44 16.01
N SER A 428 26.88 18.90 16.31
CA SER A 428 25.65 19.41 15.73
C SER A 428 25.25 20.72 16.39
N PHE A 429 24.97 21.74 15.58
CA PHE A 429 24.40 22.99 16.10
C PHE A 429 23.02 22.76 16.75
N SER A 430 22.31 21.67 16.41
CA SER A 430 21.04 21.31 17.06
C SER A 430 21.18 21.10 18.57
N ASP A 431 22.36 20.69 19.04
CA ASP A 431 22.58 20.35 20.45
C ASP A 431 22.61 21.59 21.34
N ILE A 432 22.82 22.77 20.73
CA ILE A 432 22.87 24.07 21.41
C ILE A 432 21.71 24.99 21.00
N VAL A 433 20.77 24.51 20.18
CA VAL A 433 19.59 25.29 19.75
C VAL A 433 18.33 24.80 20.45
N THR A 434 17.68 25.70 21.17
CA THR A 434 16.41 25.42 21.84
C THR A 434 15.25 26.18 21.22
N ASN A 435 14.03 25.67 21.38
CA ASN A 435 12.84 26.43 21.00
C ASN A 435 12.67 27.69 21.91
N ARG A 436 11.84 28.64 21.47
CA ARG A 436 11.50 29.88 22.22
C ARG A 436 10.99 29.62 23.66
N GLY A 437 10.56 28.39 23.97
CA GLY A 437 9.94 28.05 25.25
C GLY A 437 10.86 27.44 26.30
N ALA A 438 12.13 27.17 25.98
CA ALA A 438 13.05 26.49 26.89
C ALA A 438 13.38 27.33 28.13
N TYR A 439 13.48 28.66 27.97
CA TYR A 439 13.82 29.59 29.05
C TYR A 439 12.70 30.60 29.32
N ARG A 440 12.50 30.92 30.59
CA ARG A 440 11.51 31.90 31.06
C ARG A 440 12.13 32.81 32.10
N TYR A 441 11.69 34.06 32.13
CA TYR A 441 12.05 34.97 33.20
C TYR A 441 11.46 34.52 34.55
N SER A 442 12.28 34.57 35.59
CA SER A 442 11.87 34.35 36.98
C SER A 442 10.92 35.45 37.46
N ASP A 443 10.27 35.26 38.61
CA ASP A 443 9.42 36.31 39.19
C ASP A 443 10.22 37.54 39.64
N SER A 444 11.49 37.36 40.03
CA SER A 444 12.37 38.43 40.52
C SER A 444 12.51 39.57 39.52
N ILE A 445 12.61 39.27 38.22
CA ILE A 445 12.78 40.33 37.19
C ILE A 445 11.58 41.27 37.11
N TYR A 446 10.38 40.79 37.43
CA TYR A 446 9.16 41.59 37.41
C TYR A 446 9.05 42.52 38.62
N ILE A 447 9.80 42.21 39.68
CA ILE A 447 9.89 43.02 40.91
C ILE A 447 11.01 44.05 40.75
N GLU A 448 12.16 43.62 40.23
CA GLU A 448 13.37 44.44 40.12
C GLU A 448 13.33 45.39 38.92
N TYR A 449 12.76 44.95 37.78
CA TYR A 449 12.70 45.71 36.53
C TYR A 449 11.26 45.84 35.99
N PRO A 450 10.30 46.38 36.77
CA PRO A 450 8.89 46.38 36.42
C PRO A 450 8.58 47.17 35.14
N GLU A 451 9.28 48.29 34.90
CA GLU A 451 9.06 49.12 33.71
C GLU A 451 9.59 48.46 32.43
N ASP A 452 10.73 47.77 32.50
CA ASP A 452 11.29 47.03 31.37
C ASP A 452 10.43 45.83 31.02
N MET A 453 9.89 45.14 32.03
CA MET A 453 8.99 44.02 31.80
C MET A 453 7.66 44.41 31.18
N LYS A 454 7.22 45.69 31.24
CA LYS A 454 6.06 46.16 30.45
C LYS A 454 6.33 46.14 28.94
N LYS A 455 7.60 46.19 28.51
CA LYS A 455 7.99 46.10 27.09
C LYS A 455 7.84 44.68 26.55
N VAL A 456 7.68 43.68 27.44
CA VAL A 456 7.65 42.25 27.11
C VAL A 456 6.29 41.66 27.49
N SER A 457 5.59 41.10 26.49
CA SER A 457 4.23 40.57 26.66
C SER A 457 4.16 39.09 27.06
N ASP A 458 5.31 38.42 27.17
CA ASP A 458 5.41 36.97 27.36
C ASP A 458 6.59 36.66 28.29
N ARG A 459 6.41 35.75 29.25
CA ARG A 459 7.48 35.34 30.19
C ARG A 459 8.59 34.55 29.51
N ARG A 460 8.35 33.99 28.32
CA ARG A 460 9.33 33.23 27.56
C ARG A 460 10.40 34.14 26.95
N LEU A 461 11.66 33.77 27.13
CA LEU A 461 12.78 34.47 26.52
C LEU A 461 12.71 34.31 25.00
N ALA A 462 12.65 35.44 24.28
CA ALA A 462 12.57 35.47 22.83
C ALA A 462 13.68 36.37 22.27
N SER A 463 14.09 36.15 21.02
CA SER A 463 15.26 36.86 20.47
C SER A 463 15.10 38.38 20.35
N ASN A 464 13.86 38.88 20.40
CA ASN A 464 13.60 40.33 20.47
C ASN A 464 13.88 40.94 21.86
N ALA A 465 14.11 40.12 22.89
CA ALA A 465 14.49 40.58 24.23
C ALA A 465 15.79 41.40 24.18
N PHE A 466 16.77 40.99 23.39
CA PHE A 466 18.05 41.69 23.22
C PHE A 466 17.88 43.16 22.78
N ARG A 467 16.82 43.45 22.03
CA ARG A 467 16.49 44.82 21.62
C ARG A 467 15.58 45.56 22.61
N LYS A 468 14.68 44.84 23.27
CA LYS A 468 13.65 45.42 24.14
C LYS A 468 14.14 45.71 25.55
N LEU A 469 15.16 44.96 25.98
CA LEU A 469 15.73 44.98 27.32
C LEU A 469 17.25 45.22 27.23
N PRO A 470 17.70 46.35 26.63
CA PRO A 470 19.13 46.64 26.45
C PRO A 470 19.88 46.80 27.79
N ASP A 471 19.15 47.09 28.87
CA ASP A 471 19.68 47.23 30.22
C ASP A 471 19.90 45.89 30.93
N LEU A 472 19.40 44.79 30.35
CA LEU A 472 19.51 43.43 30.91
C LEU A 472 20.30 42.47 30.02
N PHE A 473 20.45 42.81 28.73
CA PHE A 473 21.21 42.04 27.76
C PHE A 473 22.31 42.91 27.18
N HIS A 474 23.55 42.53 27.46
CA HIS A 474 24.73 43.28 27.07
C HIS A 474 25.57 42.48 26.07
N ASP A 475 26.21 43.18 25.13
CA ASP A 475 27.12 42.55 24.16
C ASP A 475 28.46 42.14 24.80
N GLU A 476 28.87 42.85 25.85
CA GLU A 476 30.07 42.58 26.65
C GLU A 476 29.68 42.45 28.13
N ILE A 477 30.46 41.67 28.90
CA ILE A 477 30.22 41.46 30.34
C ILE A 477 30.43 42.80 31.06
N PRO A 478 29.40 43.36 31.73
CA PRO A 478 29.55 44.57 32.51
C PRO A 478 30.59 44.42 33.61
N ASN A 479 31.30 45.49 33.93
CA ASN A 479 32.19 45.52 35.08
C ASN A 479 31.39 45.80 36.36
N ASP A 480 30.50 44.88 36.70
CA ASP A 480 29.84 44.81 37.98
C ASP A 480 30.11 43.43 38.61
N GLU A 481 29.91 43.31 39.93
CA GLU A 481 30.29 42.11 40.69
C GLU A 481 29.32 40.92 40.47
N HIS A 482 28.47 40.96 39.43
CA HIS A 482 27.50 39.91 39.16
C HIS A 482 28.05 38.84 38.20
N GLU A 483 27.44 37.66 38.28
CA GLU A 483 27.70 36.56 37.35
C GLU A 483 26.73 36.62 36.16
N TYR A 484 27.27 36.42 34.96
CA TYR A 484 26.52 36.48 33.71
C TYR A 484 26.56 35.15 32.96
N ILE A 485 25.48 34.85 32.24
CA ILE A 485 25.43 33.74 31.28
C ILE A 485 25.44 34.27 29.86
N GLN A 486 26.15 33.59 28.96
CA GLN A 486 26.14 33.93 27.54
C GLN A 486 24.96 33.25 26.85
N ILE A 487 24.15 34.03 26.14
CA ILE A 487 23.00 33.53 25.38
C ILE A 487 23.20 33.89 23.91
N TYR A 488 23.22 32.87 23.06
CA TYR A 488 23.20 33.04 21.61
C TYR A 488 21.75 33.06 21.13
N GLY A 489 21.39 34.04 20.31
CA GLY A 489 20.07 34.10 19.72
C GLY A 489 20.06 34.85 18.40
N ARG A 490 18.98 34.69 17.64
CA ARG A 490 18.85 35.30 16.32
C ARG A 490 18.63 36.81 16.45
N TYR A 491 19.69 37.59 16.27
CA TYR A 491 19.61 39.05 16.15
C TYR A 491 19.06 39.40 14.76
N ASN A 492 17.88 40.01 14.73
CA ASN A 492 17.18 40.39 13.50
C ASN A 492 17.00 41.91 13.43
#